data_AF-A0A0R2XYZ1-F1
#
_entry.id   AF-A0A0R2XYZ1-F1
#
_cell.length_a   1.000
_cell.length_b   1.000
_cell.length_c   1.000
_cell.angle_alpha   90.00
_cell.angle_beta   90.00
_cell.angle_gamma   90.00
#
_symmetry.space_group_name_H-M   'P 1'
#
loop_
_entity.id
_entity.type
_entity.pdbx_description
1 polymer ?
#
loop_
_entity_poly.entity_id
_entity_poly.type
_entity_poly.pdbx_seq_one_letter_code
_entity_poly.pdbx_strand_id
1 'polypeptide(L)'
;MNHQLPAGANRLVSKASRRLRAEPVLPDYPSNSRCFVHLDARLLPHWHTLFDICPALLKLDPPEGLNLFRSFMTWAYRNRPALDWTYHLNVCRWLLGSTYRAQIGDEPIEAFMAASAACWVNTDQSQAQGVVLAWQGTRVFDWKGAPLLGAERQALPNPAGDFAWCPLTRQARFGGWLRVP
;
A
#
# COMPACT_ATOMS: atom_id res chain seq x y z
N MET A 1 23.12 -31.33 -63.06
CA MET A 1 22.86 -31.91 -61.73
C MET A 1 22.41 -30.78 -60.82
N ASN A 2 21.12 -30.77 -60.48
CA ASN A 2 20.48 -29.80 -59.60
C ASN A 2 20.79 -30.17 -58.14
N HIS A 3 21.26 -29.22 -57.34
CA HIS A 3 21.02 -29.22 -55.90
C HIS A 3 20.41 -27.89 -55.48
N GLN A 4 19.42 -28.02 -54.62
CA GLN A 4 18.39 -27.07 -54.28
C GLN A 4 18.56 -26.69 -52.80
N LEU A 5 18.13 -25.47 -52.44
CA LEU A 5 17.77 -24.94 -51.11
C LEU A 5 18.90 -24.33 -50.23
N PRO A 6 18.58 -23.42 -49.28
CA PRO A 6 17.49 -22.43 -49.26
C PRO A 6 17.90 -21.03 -48.75
N ALA A 7 16.97 -20.09 -48.92
CA ALA A 7 16.95 -18.75 -48.34
C ALA A 7 16.86 -18.78 -46.80
N GLY A 8 17.50 -17.82 -46.13
CA GLY A 8 17.18 -17.49 -44.75
C GLY A 8 18.32 -17.06 -43.84
N ALA A 9 19.10 -16.04 -44.22
CA ALA A 9 19.90 -15.28 -43.26
C ALA A 9 20.28 -13.93 -43.88
N ASN A 10 19.67 -12.85 -43.37
CA ASN A 10 20.21 -11.48 -43.29
C ASN A 10 19.08 -10.45 -43.38
N ARG A 11 18.63 -9.98 -42.21
CA ARG A 11 18.46 -8.55 -41.89
C ARG A 11 17.89 -8.40 -40.48
N LEU A 12 18.76 -8.60 -39.48
CA LEU A 12 18.55 -8.06 -38.15
C LEU A 12 18.96 -6.58 -38.15
N VAL A 13 18.06 -5.69 -38.58
CA VAL A 13 18.14 -4.27 -38.20
C VAL A 13 16.74 -3.67 -38.10
N SER A 14 16.48 -3.08 -36.93
CA SER A 14 15.54 -2.00 -36.66
C SER A 14 14.05 -2.31 -36.78
N LYS A 15 13.42 -2.50 -35.61
CA LYS A 15 12.26 -1.68 -35.20
C LYS A 15 12.08 -1.77 -33.69
N ALA A 16 12.88 -0.99 -32.98
CA ALA A 16 12.48 -0.45 -31.69
C ALA A 16 11.20 0.38 -31.91
N SER A 17 10.05 -0.24 -31.66
CA SER A 17 8.77 0.46 -31.57
C SER A 17 8.38 0.39 -30.10
N ARG A 18 8.68 1.46 -29.35
CA ARG A 18 8.18 1.68 -27.99
C ARG A 18 6.66 1.54 -28.03
N ARG A 19 6.14 0.37 -27.66
CA ARG A 19 4.74 0.26 -27.25
C ARG A 19 4.69 0.85 -25.85
N LEU A 20 4.19 2.09 -25.76
CA LEU A 20 3.59 2.59 -24.54
C LEU A 20 2.62 1.50 -24.06
N ARG A 21 2.97 0.85 -22.94
CA ARG A 21 2.08 -0.11 -22.27
C ARG A 21 0.87 0.71 -21.81
N ALA A 22 -0.19 0.70 -22.61
CA ALA A 22 -1.51 1.06 -22.11
C ALA A 22 -1.83 0.03 -21.02
N GLU A 23 -1.96 0.51 -19.80
CA GLU A 23 -2.33 -0.33 -18.66
C GLU A 23 -3.71 -0.93 -18.95
N PRO A 24 -3.87 -2.27 -18.95
CA PRO A 24 -5.15 -2.88 -19.26
C PRO A 24 -6.19 -2.44 -18.23
N VAL A 25 -7.30 -1.89 -18.73
CA VAL A 25 -8.47 -1.47 -17.95
C VAL A 25 -8.92 -2.63 -17.06
N LEU A 26 -9.05 -2.36 -15.75
CA LEU A 26 -9.54 -3.33 -14.79
C LEU A 26 -11.00 -3.69 -15.12
N PRO A 27 -11.35 -4.98 -15.28
CA PRO A 27 -12.69 -5.40 -15.74
C PRO A 27 -13.75 -5.13 -14.68
N ASP A 28 -14.87 -4.48 -15.02
CA ASP A 28 -16.02 -4.21 -14.12
C ASP A 28 -16.54 -5.50 -13.46
N TYR A 29 -16.39 -5.63 -12.14
CA TYR A 29 -16.77 -6.84 -11.40
C TYR A 29 -18.10 -6.64 -10.62
N PRO A 30 -19.22 -7.29 -11.03
CA PRO A 30 -20.43 -7.32 -10.22
C PRO A 30 -20.21 -8.20 -8.99
N SER A 31 -20.49 -7.67 -7.80
CA SER A 31 -20.19 -8.30 -6.50
C SER A 31 -20.93 -9.62 -6.21
N ASN A 32 -21.73 -10.11 -7.15
CA ASN A 32 -22.61 -11.28 -7.03
C ASN A 32 -22.33 -12.37 -8.10
N SER A 33 -21.28 -12.24 -8.89
CA SER A 33 -20.95 -13.23 -9.93
C SER A 33 -20.33 -14.48 -9.30
N ARG A 34 -21.02 -15.62 -9.39
CA ARG A 34 -20.66 -16.93 -8.81
C ARG A 34 -19.36 -17.58 -9.32
N CYS A 35 -18.52 -16.84 -10.03
CA CYS A 35 -17.18 -17.28 -10.44
C CYS A 35 -16.15 -16.21 -10.05
N PHE A 36 -15.66 -16.30 -8.81
CA PHE A 36 -14.49 -15.56 -8.30
C PHE A 36 -13.15 -16.01 -8.95
N VAL A 37 -13.24 -16.77 -10.04
CA VAL A 37 -12.14 -17.51 -10.67
C VAL A 37 -11.32 -16.64 -11.64
N HIS A 38 -11.76 -15.41 -11.92
CA HIS A 38 -10.91 -14.39 -12.54
C HIS A 38 -10.48 -13.39 -11.49
N LEU A 39 -9.69 -13.90 -10.55
CA LEU A 39 -8.91 -13.07 -9.64
C LEU A 39 -8.02 -12.15 -10.50
N ASP A 40 -8.09 -10.84 -10.30
CA ASP A 40 -7.04 -10.00 -10.87
C ASP A 40 -5.75 -10.31 -10.13
N ALA A 41 -4.87 -11.07 -10.78
CA ALA A 41 -3.58 -11.46 -10.22
C ALA A 41 -2.72 -10.25 -9.81
N ARG A 42 -3.02 -9.03 -10.27
CA ARG A 42 -2.37 -7.79 -9.83
C ARG A 42 -2.69 -7.40 -8.39
N LEU A 43 -3.80 -7.87 -7.82
CA LEU A 43 -4.19 -7.60 -6.45
C LEU A 43 -3.59 -8.60 -5.45
N LEU A 44 -3.06 -9.74 -5.91
CA LEU A 44 -2.39 -10.71 -5.06
C LEU A 44 -1.16 -10.12 -4.33
N PRO A 45 -0.26 -9.38 -4.99
CA PRO A 45 0.82 -8.69 -4.29
C PRO A 45 0.32 -7.78 -3.16
N HIS A 46 -0.75 -7.01 -3.41
CA HIS A 46 -1.36 -6.15 -2.40
C HIS A 46 -1.82 -6.98 -1.20
N TRP A 47 -2.55 -8.08 -1.44
CA TRP A 47 -2.99 -8.98 -0.38
C TRP A 47 -1.82 -9.55 0.45
N HIS A 48 -0.77 -10.05 -0.20
CA HIS A 48 0.35 -10.69 0.50
C HIS A 48 1.14 -9.70 1.38
N THR A 49 1.36 -8.47 0.91
CA THR A 49 2.07 -7.44 1.70
C THR A 49 1.41 -7.13 3.05
N LEU A 50 0.10 -7.37 3.20
CA LEU A 50 -0.59 -7.18 4.47
C LEU A 50 -0.06 -8.09 5.57
N PHE A 51 0.23 -9.33 5.23
CA PHE A 51 0.62 -10.35 6.20
C PHE A 51 2.11 -10.31 6.51
N ASP A 52 2.91 -9.70 5.64
CA ASP A 52 4.30 -9.37 5.94
C ASP A 52 4.39 -8.35 7.08
N ILE A 53 3.43 -7.41 7.14
CA ILE A 53 3.35 -6.39 8.20
C ILE A 53 2.56 -6.85 9.42
N CYS A 54 1.39 -7.46 9.20
CA CYS A 54 0.49 -7.86 10.29
C CYS A 54 0.05 -9.32 10.12
N PRO A 55 0.90 -10.29 10.47
CA PRO A 55 0.55 -11.72 10.38
C PRO A 55 -0.60 -12.11 11.31
N ALA A 56 -0.86 -11.30 12.36
CA ALA A 56 -1.99 -11.49 13.26
C ALA A 56 -3.35 -11.45 12.56
N LEU A 57 -3.46 -10.79 11.39
CA LEU A 57 -4.69 -10.75 10.60
C LEU A 57 -5.15 -12.13 10.11
N LEU A 58 -4.26 -13.12 10.06
CA LEU A 58 -4.62 -14.51 9.73
C LEU A 58 -5.64 -15.10 10.72
N LYS A 59 -5.74 -14.54 11.92
CA LYS A 59 -6.68 -14.99 12.97
C LYS A 59 -8.07 -14.38 12.86
N LEU A 60 -8.30 -13.42 11.95
CA LEU A 60 -9.57 -12.67 11.86
C LEU A 60 -10.72 -13.47 11.24
N ASP A 61 -10.40 -14.44 10.39
CA ASP A 61 -11.41 -15.22 9.64
C ASP A 61 -11.02 -16.71 9.57
N PRO A 62 -10.88 -17.39 10.72
CA PRO A 62 -10.55 -18.81 10.74
C PRO A 62 -11.71 -19.66 10.21
N PRO A 63 -11.44 -20.84 9.60
CA PRO A 63 -10.12 -21.45 9.40
C PRO A 63 -9.42 -21.10 8.09
N GLU A 64 -10.14 -20.61 7.06
CA GLU A 64 -9.58 -20.46 5.70
C GLU A 64 -9.31 -19.00 5.24
N GLY A 65 -9.71 -17.98 6.01
CA GLY A 65 -9.47 -16.57 5.67
C GLY A 65 -10.23 -16.06 4.44
N LEU A 66 -11.15 -16.86 3.88
CA LEU A 66 -11.78 -16.62 2.60
C LEU A 66 -12.71 -15.40 2.59
N ASN A 67 -13.41 -15.10 3.69
CA ASN A 67 -14.28 -13.93 3.78
C ASN A 67 -13.44 -12.65 3.88
N LEU A 68 -12.35 -12.67 4.66
CA LEU A 68 -11.43 -11.54 4.74
C LEU A 68 -10.81 -11.27 3.36
N PHE A 69 -10.36 -12.32 2.69
CA PHE A 69 -9.82 -12.23 1.34
C PHE A 69 -10.84 -11.69 0.34
N ARG A 70 -12.06 -12.23 0.29
CA ARG A 70 -13.12 -11.74 -0.61
C ARG A 70 -13.49 -10.28 -0.34
N SER A 71 -13.57 -9.92 0.93
CA SER A 71 -13.86 -8.55 1.37
C SER A 71 -12.74 -7.60 0.92
N PHE A 72 -11.47 -7.99 1.13
CA PHE A 72 -10.31 -7.24 0.66
C PHE A 72 -10.34 -7.07 -0.86
N MET A 73 -10.55 -8.15 -1.62
CA MET A 73 -10.55 -8.09 -3.08
C MET A 73 -11.65 -7.17 -3.62
N THR A 74 -12.84 -7.21 -2.99
CA THR A 74 -13.94 -6.31 -3.34
C THR A 74 -13.58 -4.85 -3.05
N TRP A 75 -12.95 -4.58 -1.90
CA TRP A 75 -12.51 -3.24 -1.53
C TRP A 75 -11.38 -2.73 -2.45
N ALA A 76 -10.33 -3.52 -2.64
CA ALA A 76 -9.15 -3.16 -3.43
C ALA A 76 -9.51 -2.93 -4.91
N TYR A 77 -10.41 -3.75 -5.45
CA TYR A 77 -10.91 -3.57 -6.81
C TYR A 77 -11.64 -2.22 -6.99
N ARG A 78 -12.47 -1.82 -6.02
CA ARG A 78 -13.24 -0.57 -6.06
C ARG A 78 -12.38 0.67 -5.80
N ASN A 79 -11.46 0.58 -4.84
CA ASN A 79 -10.69 1.74 -4.37
C ASN A 79 -9.35 1.89 -5.07
N ARG A 80 -8.85 0.83 -5.72
CA ARG A 80 -7.57 0.80 -6.45
C ARG A 80 -6.43 1.47 -5.65
N PRO A 81 -6.19 1.02 -4.40
CA PRO A 81 -5.19 1.65 -3.56
C PRO A 81 -3.83 1.58 -4.23
N ALA A 82 -3.10 2.69 -4.24
CA ALA A 82 -1.73 2.71 -4.74
C ALA A 82 -0.84 1.88 -3.80
N LEU A 83 0.10 1.12 -4.37
CA LEU A 83 1.12 0.39 -3.60
C LEU A 83 2.27 1.34 -3.21
N ASP A 84 1.93 2.44 -2.56
CA ASP A 84 2.85 3.44 -2.03
C ASP A 84 2.78 3.53 -0.51
N TRP A 85 3.38 4.56 0.07
CA TRP A 85 3.40 4.74 1.52
C TRP A 85 2.01 4.85 2.16
N THR A 86 0.96 5.23 1.41
CA THR A 86 -0.40 5.33 1.93
C THR A 86 -1.12 3.97 1.99
N TYR A 87 -0.58 2.95 1.32
CA TYR A 87 -1.23 1.64 1.16
C TYR A 87 -1.70 1.04 2.49
N HIS A 88 -0.77 0.89 3.44
CA HIS A 88 -1.03 0.25 4.73
C HIS A 88 -2.04 1.06 5.58
N LEU A 89 -1.99 2.40 5.53
CA LEU A 89 -2.99 3.25 6.19
C LEU A 89 -4.38 3.08 5.57
N ASN A 90 -4.47 3.01 4.25
CA ASN A 90 -5.74 2.81 3.55
C ASN A 90 -6.35 1.44 3.84
N VAL A 91 -5.51 0.41 3.97
CA VAL A 91 -5.95 -0.92 4.40
C VAL A 91 -6.40 -0.91 5.85
N CYS A 92 -5.65 -0.25 6.75
CA CYS A 92 -6.03 -0.12 8.14
C CYS A 92 -7.38 0.62 8.28
N ARG A 93 -7.56 1.73 7.56
CA ARG A 93 -8.83 2.48 7.46
C ARG A 93 -9.98 1.58 6.99
N TRP A 94 -9.77 0.75 5.98
CA TRP A 94 -10.76 -0.22 5.53
C TRP A 94 -11.11 -1.26 6.60
N LEU A 95 -10.10 -1.86 7.25
CA LEU A 95 -10.30 -2.83 8.32
C LEU A 95 -11.09 -2.21 9.48
N LEU A 96 -10.77 -0.98 9.87
CA LEU A 96 -11.44 -0.25 10.95
C LEU A 96 -12.88 0.17 10.62
N GLY A 97 -13.24 0.22 9.33
CA GLY A 97 -14.61 0.44 8.84
C GLY A 97 -15.36 -0.86 8.50
N SER A 98 -14.72 -2.01 8.62
CA SER A 98 -15.28 -3.33 8.29
C SER A 98 -15.91 -4.02 9.51
N THR A 99 -16.52 -5.18 9.29
CA THR A 99 -17.00 -6.07 10.35
C THR A 99 -15.88 -6.57 11.28
N TYR A 100 -14.62 -6.48 10.86
CA TYR A 100 -13.46 -6.91 11.64
C TYR A 100 -12.99 -5.87 12.66
N ARG A 101 -13.54 -4.64 12.67
CA ARG A 101 -13.12 -3.54 13.56
C ARG A 101 -12.90 -3.95 15.01
N ALA A 102 -13.82 -4.72 15.59
CA ALA A 102 -13.76 -5.13 17.00
C ALA A 102 -12.55 -6.03 17.34
N GLN A 103 -11.91 -6.62 16.32
CA GLN A 103 -10.75 -7.51 16.46
C GLN A 103 -9.43 -6.80 16.11
N ILE A 104 -9.49 -5.54 15.65
CA ILE A 104 -8.31 -4.73 15.36
C ILE A 104 -7.97 -3.93 16.62
N GLY A 105 -6.96 -4.40 17.35
CA GLY A 105 -6.38 -3.67 18.48
C GLY A 105 -5.33 -2.65 18.06
N ASP A 106 -4.69 -2.02 19.05
CA ASP A 106 -3.70 -0.97 18.83
C ASP A 106 -2.45 -1.48 18.11
N GLU A 107 -1.98 -2.69 18.43
CA GLU A 107 -0.76 -3.28 17.83
C GLU A 107 -0.83 -3.39 16.29
N PRO A 108 -1.88 -3.98 15.68
CA PRO A 108 -2.06 -3.93 14.23
C PRO A 108 -2.08 -2.52 13.63
N ILE A 109 -2.69 -1.55 14.33
CA ILE A 109 -2.79 -0.16 13.85
C ILE A 109 -1.42 0.48 13.84
N GLU A 110 -0.66 0.34 14.94
CA GLU A 110 0.72 0.80 15.04
C GLU A 110 1.62 0.15 13.99
N ALA A 111 1.48 -1.15 13.76
CA ALA A 111 2.25 -1.87 12.74
C ALA A 111 1.98 -1.31 11.33
N PHE A 112 0.72 -1.05 10.97
CA PHE A 112 0.38 -0.42 9.70
C PHE A 112 0.91 1.00 9.58
N MET A 113 0.81 1.80 10.65
CA MET A 113 1.39 3.14 10.68
C MET A 113 2.91 3.08 10.51
N ALA A 114 3.60 2.21 11.22
CA ALA A 114 5.06 2.02 11.10
C ALA A 114 5.48 1.60 9.69
N ALA A 115 4.79 0.64 9.07
CA ALA A 115 5.05 0.22 7.71
C ALA A 115 4.88 1.37 6.70
N SER A 116 3.84 2.19 6.88
CA SER A 116 3.62 3.39 6.07
C SER A 116 4.68 4.46 6.27
N ALA A 117 5.11 4.72 7.51
CA ALA A 117 6.15 5.69 7.81
C ALA A 117 7.50 5.27 7.20
N ALA A 118 7.87 4.00 7.35
CA ALA A 118 9.08 3.44 6.77
C ALA A 118 9.04 3.48 5.23
N CYS A 119 7.89 3.15 4.63
CA CYS A 119 7.72 3.25 3.18
C CYS A 119 7.86 4.72 2.70
N TRP A 120 7.26 5.67 3.41
CA TRP A 120 7.40 7.10 3.09
C TRP A 120 8.87 7.53 3.17
N VAL A 121 9.57 7.16 4.24
CA VAL A 121 11.00 7.46 4.43
C VAL A 121 11.83 6.95 3.25
N ASN A 122 11.57 5.73 2.78
CA ASN A 122 12.34 5.10 1.71
C ASN A 122 12.02 5.65 0.31
N THR A 123 10.82 6.21 0.10
CA THR A 123 10.34 6.58 -1.24
C THR A 123 10.23 8.08 -1.47
N ASP A 124 10.00 8.88 -0.42
CA ASP A 124 9.82 10.33 -0.52
C ASP A 124 11.11 11.02 -0.99
N GLN A 125 10.98 11.81 -2.05
CA GLN A 125 12.08 12.57 -2.65
C GLN A 125 12.09 14.05 -2.26
N SER A 126 11.19 14.46 -1.35
CA SER A 126 11.13 15.84 -0.89
C SER A 126 12.28 16.18 0.08
N GLN A 127 12.41 17.47 0.41
CA GLN A 127 13.38 17.97 1.38
C GLN A 127 13.02 17.63 2.84
N ALA A 128 11.83 17.09 3.09
CA ALA A 128 11.45 16.62 4.42
C ALA A 128 12.38 15.50 4.88
N GLN A 129 12.71 15.52 6.17
CA GLN A 129 13.71 14.62 6.77
C GLN A 129 13.07 13.50 7.59
N GLY A 130 11.81 13.68 7.98
CA GLY A 130 11.02 12.65 8.65
C GLY A 130 9.54 12.84 8.40
N VAL A 131 8.76 11.96 8.97
CA VAL A 131 7.30 11.97 8.92
C VAL A 131 6.76 11.62 10.30
N VAL A 132 5.63 12.22 10.65
CA VAL A 132 4.80 11.76 11.76
C VAL A 132 3.43 11.35 11.21
N LEU A 133 2.98 10.17 11.63
CA LEU A 133 1.63 9.67 11.41
C LEU A 133 0.89 9.65 12.75
N ALA A 134 -0.42 9.91 12.73
CA ALA A 134 -1.23 9.88 13.94
C ALA A 134 -2.62 9.28 13.71
N TRP A 135 -3.11 8.57 14.73
CA TRP A 135 -4.48 8.04 14.81
C TRP A 135 -4.93 7.95 16.27
N GLN A 136 -6.07 8.56 16.61
CA GLN A 136 -6.72 8.51 17.95
C GLN A 136 -5.80 8.65 19.19
N GLY A 137 -4.68 9.39 19.07
CA GLY A 137 -3.72 9.61 20.15
C GLY A 137 -2.40 8.84 19.98
N THR A 138 -2.42 7.73 19.22
CA THR A 138 -1.23 7.01 18.79
C THR A 138 -0.46 7.82 17.76
N ARG A 139 0.87 7.78 17.85
CA ARG A 139 1.78 8.50 16.96
C ARG A 139 2.95 7.63 16.58
N VAL A 140 3.32 7.67 15.31
CA VAL A 140 4.50 7.00 14.78
C VAL A 140 5.35 8.02 14.06
N PHE A 141 6.64 8.06 14.42
CA PHE A 141 7.64 8.92 13.80
C PHE A 141 8.65 8.07 13.05
N ASP A 142 9.11 8.55 11.90
CA ASP A 142 10.21 7.92 11.17
C ASP A 142 11.06 8.96 10.41
N TRP A 143 12.32 8.62 10.10
CA TRP A 143 13.34 9.54 9.60
C TRP A 143 14.18 8.92 8.47
N LYS A 144 14.54 9.73 7.46
CA LYS A 144 15.44 9.33 6.36
C LYS A 144 16.90 9.14 6.76
N GLY A 145 17.23 9.38 8.02
CA GLY A 145 18.59 9.29 8.54
C GLY A 145 18.55 9.13 10.05
N ALA A 146 19.59 9.63 10.73
CA ALA A 146 19.66 9.54 12.18
C ALA A 146 18.42 10.19 12.83
N PRO A 147 17.70 9.48 13.71
CA PRO A 147 16.56 10.03 14.42
C PRO A 147 16.96 11.29 15.19
N LEU A 148 16.13 12.33 15.14
CA LEU A 148 16.37 13.53 15.93
C LEU A 148 15.94 13.28 17.38
N LEU A 149 16.91 13.30 18.29
CA LEU A 149 16.65 13.09 19.72
C LEU A 149 15.57 14.03 20.25
N GLY A 150 14.54 13.44 20.87
CA GLY A 150 13.45 14.19 21.50
C GLY A 150 12.34 14.66 20.57
N ALA A 151 12.41 14.40 19.25
CA ALA A 151 11.33 14.75 18.33
C ALA A 151 10.00 14.08 18.70
N GLU A 152 10.04 12.82 19.14
CA GLU A 152 8.86 12.05 19.58
C GLU A 152 8.20 12.62 20.85
N ARG A 153 8.94 13.42 21.64
CA ARG A 153 8.43 14.06 22.87
C ARG A 153 7.65 15.33 22.60
N GLN A 154 7.56 15.75 21.33
CA GLN A 154 6.82 16.95 20.97
C GLN A 154 5.32 16.78 21.26
N ALA A 155 4.77 17.73 22.01
CA ALA A 155 3.33 17.81 22.25
C ALA A 155 2.61 18.28 20.98
N LEU A 156 2.25 17.33 20.11
CA LEU A 156 1.39 17.59 18.96
C LEU A 156 -0.08 17.59 19.38
N PRO A 157 -0.96 18.33 18.68
CA PRO A 157 -2.41 18.17 18.85
C PRO A 157 -2.84 16.78 18.35
N ASN A 158 -3.96 16.26 18.83
CA ASN A 158 -4.54 15.06 18.22
C ASN A 158 -5.17 15.42 16.87
N PRO A 159 -5.04 14.56 15.84
CA PRO A 159 -5.71 14.80 14.58
C PRO A 159 -7.23 14.71 14.75
N ALA A 160 -7.96 15.56 14.02
CA ALA A 160 -9.41 15.52 14.02
C ALA A 160 -9.88 14.38 13.09
N GLY A 161 -10.48 13.34 13.67
CA GLY A 161 -11.12 12.25 12.94
C GLY A 161 -10.21 11.05 12.69
N ASP A 162 -9.83 10.84 11.44
CA ASP A 162 -9.13 9.65 10.93
C ASP A 162 -7.60 9.80 10.97
N PHE A 163 -6.86 8.89 10.31
CA PHE A 163 -5.42 8.99 10.11
C PHE A 163 -5.01 10.36 9.54
N ALA A 164 -3.97 10.92 10.14
CA ALA A 164 -3.32 12.13 9.67
C ALA A 164 -1.82 11.93 9.58
N TRP A 165 -1.18 12.79 8.79
CA TRP A 165 0.26 12.78 8.63
C TRP A 165 0.83 14.21 8.57
N CYS A 166 2.11 14.35 8.84
CA CYS A 166 2.84 15.60 8.61
C CYS A 166 4.29 15.28 8.25
N PRO A 167 4.83 15.83 7.14
CA PRO A 167 6.25 15.80 6.90
C PRO A 167 6.96 16.70 7.92
N LEU A 168 8.15 16.29 8.36
CA LEU A 168 8.95 16.97 9.36
C LEU A 168 10.22 17.54 8.73
N THR A 169 10.59 18.75 9.14
CA THR A 169 11.87 19.36 8.74
C THR A 169 13.03 18.70 9.48
N ARG A 170 14.27 19.06 9.12
CA ARG A 170 15.49 18.61 9.81
C ARG A 170 15.48 18.89 11.32
N GLN A 171 14.76 19.92 11.76
CA GLN A 171 14.62 20.28 13.18
C GLN A 171 13.33 19.73 13.81
N ALA A 172 12.72 18.70 13.21
CA ALA A 172 11.43 18.14 13.64
C ALA A 172 10.30 19.16 13.78
N ARG A 173 10.27 20.18 12.90
CA ARG A 173 9.18 21.15 12.94
C ARG A 173 7.92 20.52 12.36
N PHE A 174 6.87 20.51 13.18
CA PHE A 174 5.52 20.12 12.81
C PHE A 174 4.82 21.29 12.09
N GLY A 175 4.31 21.03 10.88
CA GLY A 175 3.62 22.02 10.05
C GLY A 175 2.10 22.00 10.15
N GLY A 176 1.52 21.04 10.88
CA GLY A 176 0.08 20.81 10.93
C GLY A 176 -0.32 19.47 10.33
N TRP A 177 -1.46 18.94 10.77
CA TRP A 177 -1.97 17.67 10.28
C TRP A 177 -2.51 17.79 8.86
N LEU A 178 -2.04 16.91 7.98
CA LEU A 178 -2.55 16.68 6.64
C LEU A 178 -3.39 15.40 6.63
N ARG A 179 -4.36 15.34 5.71
CA ARG A 179 -5.17 14.13 5.49
C ARG A 179 -4.36 13.11 4.71
N VAL A 180 -4.52 11.83 5.08
CA VAL A 180 -4.01 10.72 4.29
C VAL A 180 -4.95 10.53 3.08
N PRO A 181 -4.42 10.57 1.84
CA PRO A 181 -5.19 10.36 0.61
C PRO A 181 -6.01 9.07 0.59
#